data_AF-A0AA43RNC4-F1
#
_entry.id   AF-A0AA43RNC4-F1
#
_cell.length_a   1.000
_cell.length_b   1.000
_cell.length_c   1.000
_cell.angle_alpha   90.00
_cell.angle_beta   90.00
_cell.angle_gamma   90.00
#
_symmetry.space_group_name_H-M   'P 1'
#
loop_
_entity.id
_entity.type
_entity.pdbx_description
1 polymer ?
#
loop_
_entity_poly.entity_id
_entity_poly.type
_entity_poly.pdbx_seq_one_letter_code
_entity_poly.pdbx_strand_id
1 'polypeptide(L)' 'MDKNSKLLLSSIIIGLLIMFSPIILTGYTYSSDNILGPLLYVEFIIRSLAIIIGLLVIYDGVKNFLKK' A
#
# COMPACT_ATOMS: atom_id res chain seq x y z
N MET A 1 -9.35 -10.13 21.91
CA MET A 1 -9.38 -8.98 20.99
C MET A 1 -10.83 -8.66 20.65
N ASP A 2 -11.26 -7.45 20.97
CA ASP A 2 -12.58 -6.92 20.63
C ASP A 2 -12.75 -6.81 19.10
N LYS A 3 -14.02 -6.78 18.65
CA LYS A 3 -14.38 -6.74 17.23
C LYS A 3 -13.73 -5.55 16.50
N ASN A 4 -13.60 -4.40 17.17
CA ASN A 4 -13.04 -3.20 16.57
C ASN A 4 -11.51 -3.29 16.45
N SER A 5 -10.81 -3.82 17.47
CA SER A 5 -9.38 -4.09 17.37
C SER A 5 -9.05 -5.12 16.27
N LYS A 6 -9.92 -6.11 16.02
CA LYS A 6 -9.74 -7.03 14.88
C LYS A 6 -9.85 -6.32 13.53
N LEU A 7 -10.83 -5.41 13.39
CA LEU A 7 -11.01 -4.61 12.17
C LEU A 7 -9.84 -3.65 11.92
N LEU A 8 -9.29 -3.07 12.98
CA LEU A 8 -8.10 -2.23 12.90
C LEU A 8 -6.89 -3.04 12.43
N LEU A 9 -6.66 -4.20 13.06
CA LEU A 9 -5.56 -5.08 12.70
C LEU A 9 -5.66 -5.55 11.23
N SER A 10 -6.86 -5.93 10.77
CA SER A 10 -7.04 -6.34 9.37
C SER A 10 -6.78 -5.19 8.40
N SER A 11 -7.21 -3.96 8.73
CA SER A 11 -6.99 -2.78 7.89
C SER A 11 -5.51 -2.43 7.76
N ILE A 12 -4.73 -2.58 8.85
CA ILE A 12 -3.28 -2.41 8.85
C ILE A 12 -2.61 -3.46 7.97
N ILE A 13 -2.97 -4.74 8.14
CA ILE A 13 -2.37 -5.83 7.36
C ILE A 13 -2.67 -5.66 5.87
N ILE A 14 -3.93 -5.39 5.51
CA ILE A 14 -4.34 -5.20 4.11
C ILE A 14 -3.65 -3.96 3.52
N GLY A 15 -3.61 -2.85 4.26
CA GLY A 15 -2.93 -1.64 3.81
C GLY A 15 -1.45 -1.87 3.52
N LEU A 16 -0.74 -2.56 4.40
CA LEU A 16 0.67 -2.93 4.18
C LEU A 16 0.84 -3.85 2.96
N LEU A 17 -0.03 -4.86 2.79
CA LEU A 17 0.02 -5.73 1.61
C LEU A 17 -0.15 -4.95 0.30
N ILE A 18 -1.03 -3.95 0.28
CA ILE A 18 -1.23 -3.08 -0.88
C ILE A 18 0.04 -2.26 -1.15
N MET A 19 0.64 -1.65 -0.12
CA MET A 19 1.87 -0.86 -0.28
C MET A 19 3.04 -1.67 -0.84
N PHE A 20 3.20 -2.91 -0.37
CA PHE A 20 4.31 -3.78 -0.78
C PHE A 20 4.00 -4.61 -2.04
N SER A 21 2.75 -4.68 -2.49
CA SER A 21 2.36 -5.45 -3.67
C SER A 21 3.19 -5.12 -4.93
N PRO A 22 3.44 -3.84 -5.29
CA PRO A 22 4.27 -3.53 -6.45
C PRO A 22 5.70 -4.05 -6.30
N ILE A 23 6.28 -4.00 -5.10
CA ILE A 23 7.65 -4.48 -4.83
C ILE A 23 7.71 -6.00 -4.96
N ILE A 24 6.72 -6.70 -4.41
CA ILE A 24 6.61 -8.16 -4.48
C ILE A 24 6.42 -8.63 -5.93
N LEU A 25 5.58 -7.95 -6.69
CA LEU A 25 5.24 -8.33 -8.08
C LEU A 25 6.38 -8.05 -9.05
N THR A 26 7.08 -6.93 -8.88
CA THR A 26 8.17 -6.54 -9.79
C THR A 26 9.50 -7.21 -9.44
N GLY A 27 9.67 -7.73 -8.23
CA GLY A 27 10.89 -8.42 -7.79
C GLY A 27 12.11 -7.51 -7.62
N TYR A 28 11.97 -6.21 -7.88
CA TYR A 28 13.05 -5.22 -7.78
C TYR A 28 12.61 -4.01 -6.94
N THR A 29 13.54 -3.44 -6.20
CA THR A 29 13.43 -2.05 -5.75
C THR A 29 13.74 -1.15 -6.95
N TYR A 30 13.06 -0.01 -7.06
CA TYR A 30 13.22 0.90 -8.20
C TYR A 30 14.71 1.16 -8.46
N SER A 31 15.19 0.73 -9.63
CA SER A 31 16.60 0.79 -10.03
C SER A 31 16.68 1.61 -11.31
N SER A 32 17.41 2.73 -11.27
CA SER A 32 17.52 3.70 -12.37
C SER A 32 18.33 3.21 -13.57
N ASP A 33 18.93 2.04 -13.50
CA ASP A 33 20.00 1.61 -14.40
C ASP A 33 19.50 0.98 -15.71
N ASN A 34 18.19 0.71 -15.82
CA ASN A 34 17.59 0.11 -17.00
C ASN A 34 16.89 1.15 -17.88
N ILE A 35 17.30 1.21 -19.15
CA ILE A 35 16.96 2.21 -20.18
C ILE A 35 15.51 2.06 -20.68
N LEU A 36 14.53 2.14 -19.77
CA LEU A 36 13.12 1.91 -20.02
C LEU A 36 12.28 3.16 -19.67
N GLY A 37 12.65 4.30 -20.26
CA GLY A 37 12.11 5.63 -19.91
C GLY A 37 10.60 5.69 -19.61
N PRO A 38 9.70 5.45 -20.58
CA PRO A 38 8.25 5.50 -20.36
C PRO A 38 7.72 4.45 -19.37
N LEU A 39 8.36 3.28 -19.29
CA LEU A 39 7.95 2.20 -18.39
C LEU A 39 8.27 2.55 -16.93
N LEU A 40 9.38 3.25 -16.69
CA LEU A 40 9.78 3.74 -15.37
C LEU A 40 8.76 4.74 -14.81
N TYR A 41 8.21 5.63 -15.65
CA TYR A 41 7.16 6.55 -15.22
C TYR A 41 5.88 5.82 -14.79
N VAL A 42 5.44 4.84 -15.58
CA VAL A 42 4.26 4.04 -15.24
C VAL A 42 4.48 3.25 -13.96
N GLU A 43 5.65 2.63 -13.81
CA GLU A 43 6.00 1.89 -12.61
C GLU A 43 6.05 2.78 -11.37
N PHE A 44 6.65 3.98 -11.49
CA PHE A 44 6.66 4.96 -10.43
C PHE A 44 5.25 5.39 -10.02
N ILE A 45 4.39 5.71 -10.99
CA ILE A 45 3.00 6.09 -10.75
C ILE A 45 2.24 4.95 -10.03
N ILE A 46 2.40 3.70 -10.48
CA ILE A 46 1.74 2.54 -9.86
C ILE A 46 2.23 2.35 -8.42
N ARG A 47 3.54 2.46 -8.16
CA ARG A 47 4.12 2.37 -6.80
C ARG A 47 3.58 3.49 -5.89
N SER A 48 3.53 4.72 -6.38
CA SER A 48 2.98 5.85 -5.62
C SER A 48 1.49 5.67 -5.32
N LEU A 49 0.70 5.23 -6.29
CA LEU A 49 -0.74 4.97 -6.12
C LEU A 49 -0.97 3.85 -5.11
N ALA A 50 -0.22 2.76 -5.18
CA ALA A 50 -0.32 1.66 -4.21
C ALA A 50 -0.04 2.14 -2.77
N ILE A 51 0.95 3.02 -2.58
CA ILE A 51 1.23 3.61 -1.27
C ILE A 51 0.04 4.46 -0.77
N ILE A 52 -0.49 5.32 -1.63
CA ILE A 52 -1.63 6.19 -1.30
C ILE A 52 -2.87 5.36 -0.94
N ILE A 53 -3.19 4.34 -1.74
CA ILE A 53 -4.32 3.45 -1.50
C ILE A 53 -4.13 2.67 -0.19
N GLY A 54 -2.93 2.13 0.04
CA GLY A 54 -2.61 1.44 1.30
C GLY A 54 -2.81 2.35 2.52
N LEU A 55 -2.37 3.60 2.45
CA LEU A 55 -2.55 4.59 3.51
C LEU A 55 -4.04 4.90 3.75
N LEU A 56 -4.83 5.04 2.67
CA LEU A 56 -6.27 5.28 2.75
C LEU A 56 -7.02 4.14 3.45
N VAL A 57 -6.65 2.89 3.16
CA VAL A 57 -7.24 1.71 3.81
C VAL A 57 -6.93 1.69 5.31
N ILE A 58 -5.68 2.00 5.68
CA ILE A 58 -5.29 2.11 7.10
C ILE A 58 -6.05 3.25 7.78
N TYR A 59 -6.14 4.41 7.13
CA TYR A 59 -6.85 5.57 7.64
C TYR A 59 -8.33 5.26 7.88
N ASP A 60 -9.01 4.58 6.97
CA ASP A 60 -10.41 4.19 7.16
C ASP A 60 -10.58 3.23 8.35
N GLY A 61 -9.67 2.25 8.49
CA GLY A 61 -9.64 1.36 9.65
C GLY A 61 -9.46 2.10 10.99
N VAL A 62 -8.51 3.05 11.04
CA VAL A 62 -8.28 3.90 12.21
C VAL A 62 -9.51 4.77 12.50
N LYS A 63 -10.08 5.42 11.48
CA LYS A 63 -11.28 6.25 11.60
C LYS A 63 -12.46 5.47 12.14
N ASN A 64 -12.69 4.25 11.66
CA ASN A 64 -13.77 3.38 12.13
C ASN A 64 -13.54 2.89 13.57
N PHE A 65 -12.29 2.71 13.98
CA PHE A 65 -11.98 2.39 15.38
C PHE A 65 -12.17 3.58 16.32
N LEU A 66 -11.82 4.79 15.88
CA LEU A 66 -11.96 6.03 16.65
C LEU A 66 -13.38 6.57 16.70
N LYS A 67 -14.22 6.29 15.69
CA LYS A 67 -15.66 6.64 15.65
C LYS A 67 -16.54 5.81 16.60
N LYS A 68 -15.93 5.06 17.52
CA LYS A 68 -16.61 4.35 18.58
C LYS A 68 -17.34 5.30 19.51
#